data_AF-A0AAX0YPC0-F1
#
_entry.id   AF-A0AAX0YPC0-F1
#
_cell.length_a   1.000
_cell.length_b   1.000
_cell.length_c   1.000
_cell.angle_alpha   90.00
_cell.angle_beta   90.00
_cell.angle_gamma   90.00
#
_symmetry.space_group_name_H-M   'P 1'
#
loop_
_entity.id
_entity.type
_entity.pdbx_description
1 polymer ?
#
loop_
_entity_poly.entity_id
_entity_poly.type
_entity_poly.pdbx_seq_one_letter_code
_entity_poly.pdbx_strand_id
1 'polypeptide(L)'
;MNIGFNQKTAEKRLVEEQLYKQISDEIQNGYKRDGLWLKAISDCDNNNDKAKSLYVKLRFQALVDEQTIECKQVQPKHKNESHMATIDSVIITMIIILIFIAVGIFLMS
;
A
#
# COMPACT_ATOMS: atom_id res chain seq x y z
N MET A 1 32.23 -31.40 16.61
CA MET A 1 31.82 -30.56 15.48
C MET A 1 31.07 -29.36 16.05
N ASN A 2 31.69 -28.19 16.10
CA ASN A 2 31.10 -27.01 16.75
C ASN A 2 30.17 -26.32 15.75
N ILE A 3 28.90 -26.75 15.73
CA ILE A 3 27.85 -26.10 14.94
C ILE A 3 27.45 -24.84 15.71
N GLY A 4 28.21 -23.77 15.49
CA GLY A 4 27.86 -22.44 15.99
C GLY A 4 26.52 -22.03 15.41
N PHE A 5 25.44 -22.22 16.16
CA PHE A 5 24.11 -21.76 15.77
C PHE A 5 24.11 -20.23 15.81
N ASN A 6 24.16 -19.61 14.64
CA ASN A 6 23.92 -18.17 14.51
C ASN A 6 22.41 -17.93 14.75
N GLN A 7 22.08 -17.35 15.91
CA GLN A 7 20.71 -17.09 16.35
C GLN A 7 19.90 -16.31 15.31
N LYS A 8 20.55 -15.36 14.61
CA LYS A 8 19.94 -14.57 13.53
C LYS A 8 19.44 -15.44 12.37
N THR A 9 20.09 -16.59 12.15
CA THR A 9 19.71 -17.56 11.10
C THR A 9 18.60 -18.51 11.56
N ALA A 10 18.49 -18.79 12.86
CA ALA A 10 17.41 -19.61 13.41
C ALA A 10 16.08 -18.82 13.42
N GLU A 11 16.11 -17.58 13.89
CA GLU A 11 14.96 -16.67 13.89
C GLU A 11 14.41 -16.45 12.47
N LYS A 12 15.28 -16.21 11.48
CA LYS A 12 14.86 -16.08 10.07
C LYS A 12 14.12 -17.31 9.56
N ARG A 13 14.60 -18.52 9.87
CA ARG A 13 13.96 -19.77 9.45
C ARG A 13 12.59 -19.97 10.09
N LEU A 14 12.43 -19.57 11.36
CA LEU A 14 11.14 -19.63 12.04
C LEU A 14 10.13 -18.65 11.45
N VAL A 15 10.55 -17.42 11.15
CA VAL A 15 9.68 -16.43 10.49
C VAL A 15 9.26 -16.93 9.10
N GLU A 16 10.20 -17.43 8.32
CA GLU A 16 9.92 -17.99 6.99
C GLU A 16 8.92 -19.15 7.05
N GLU A 17 9.09 -20.08 8.00
CA GLU A 17 8.14 -21.19 8.23
C GLU A 17 6.74 -20.69 8.60
N GLN A 18 6.64 -19.67 9.47
CA GLN A 18 5.37 -19.07 9.85
C GLN A 18 4.65 -18.43 8.65
N LEU A 19 5.38 -17.75 7.76
CA LEU A 19 4.80 -17.20 6.53
C LEU A 19 4.25 -18.31 5.64
N TYR A 20 5.01 -19.40 5.46
CA TYR A 20 4.54 -20.54 4.67
C TYR A 20 3.33 -21.23 5.30
N LYS A 21 3.29 -21.35 6.63
CA LYS A 21 2.15 -21.87 7.36
C LYS A 21 0.91 -21.02 7.11
N GLN A 22 1.02 -19.70 7.26
CA GLN A 22 -0.09 -18.79 6.97
C GLN A 22 -0.62 -18.98 5.53
N ILE A 23 0.26 -19.07 4.54
CA ILE A 23 -0.14 -19.32 3.14
C ILE A 23 -0.82 -20.69 2.98
N SER A 24 -0.33 -21.71 3.69
CA SER A 24 -0.95 -23.03 3.68
C SER A 24 -2.37 -22.98 4.21
N ASP A 25 -2.57 -22.31 5.34
CA ASP A 25 -3.88 -22.14 5.96
C ASP A 25 -4.84 -21.35 5.04
N GLU A 26 -4.37 -20.31 4.34
CA GLU A 26 -5.15 -19.62 3.31
C GLU A 26 -5.63 -20.61 2.24
N ILE A 27 -4.71 -21.41 1.70
CA ILE A 27 -5.02 -22.35 0.62
C ILE A 27 -5.99 -23.45 1.07
N GLN A 28 -5.79 -24.01 2.26
CA GLN A 28 -6.63 -25.08 2.82
C GLN A 28 -8.04 -24.60 3.12
N ASN A 29 -8.18 -23.38 3.66
CA ASN A 29 -9.47 -22.76 3.95
C ASN A 29 -10.20 -22.23 2.71
N GLY A 30 -9.59 -22.34 1.52
CA GLY A 30 -10.16 -21.82 0.27
C GLY A 30 -10.09 -20.30 0.13
N TYR A 31 -9.45 -19.60 1.09
CA TYR A 31 -9.22 -18.17 1.02
C TYR A 31 -8.04 -17.87 0.10
N LYS A 32 -8.20 -16.97 -0.86
CA LYS A 32 -7.13 -16.53 -1.75
C LYS A 32 -7.27 -15.05 -2.03
N ARG A 33 -6.15 -14.38 -2.27
CA ARG A 33 -6.18 -13.01 -2.76
C ARG A 33 -6.44 -13.03 -4.27
N ASP A 34 -7.65 -12.67 -4.67
CA ASP A 34 -8.14 -12.81 -6.05
C ASP A 34 -7.18 -12.26 -7.10
N GLY A 35 -6.60 -11.07 -6.89
CA GLY A 35 -5.65 -10.48 -7.84
C GLY A 35 -4.35 -11.28 -8.00
N LEU A 36 -3.79 -11.83 -6.92
CA LEU A 36 -2.59 -12.68 -6.98
C LEU A 36 -2.91 -14.06 -7.53
N TRP A 37 -4.09 -14.58 -7.20
CA TRP A 37 -4.57 -15.85 -7.71
C TRP A 37 -4.81 -15.81 -9.21
N LEU A 38 -5.51 -14.78 -9.71
CA LEU A 38 -5.75 -14.58 -11.13
C LEU A 38 -4.44 -14.42 -11.90
N LYS A 39 -3.48 -13.68 -11.36
CA LYS A 39 -2.14 -13.59 -11.93
C LYS A 39 -1.49 -14.97 -12.05
N ALA A 40 -1.52 -15.76 -10.98
CA ALA A 40 -0.94 -17.10 -11.00
C ALA A 40 -1.62 -18.04 -12.00
N ILE A 41 -2.95 -17.95 -12.14
CA ILE A 41 -3.75 -18.73 -13.10
C ILE A 41 -3.45 -18.32 -14.54
N SER A 42 -3.36 -17.01 -14.80
CA SER A 42 -3.02 -16.45 -16.11
C SER A 42 -1.64 -16.90 -16.59
N ASP A 43 -0.67 -16.94 -15.68
CA ASP A 43 0.71 -17.33 -15.99
C ASP A 43 0.88 -18.86 -16.11
N CYS A 44 -0.15 -19.65 -15.77
CA CYS A 44 -0.10 -21.11 -15.74
C CYS A 44 -1.06 -21.78 -16.73
N ASP A 45 -1.56 -21.06 -17.74
CA ASP A 45 -2.52 -21.58 -18.74
C ASP A 45 -3.73 -22.27 -18.10
N ASN A 46 -4.26 -21.70 -17.01
CA ASN A 46 -5.36 -22.28 -16.24
C ASN A 46 -5.07 -23.67 -15.60
N ASN A 47 -3.80 -24.06 -15.50
CA ASN A 47 -3.40 -25.24 -14.74
C ASN A 47 -3.39 -24.93 -13.23
N ASN A 48 -4.39 -25.44 -12.52
CA ASN A 48 -4.57 -25.17 -11.09
C ASN A 48 -3.39 -25.58 -10.22
N ASP A 49 -2.69 -26.69 -10.51
CA ASP A 49 -1.61 -27.16 -9.65
C ASP A 49 -0.31 -26.36 -9.86
N LYS A 50 -0.04 -25.96 -11.10
CA LYS A 50 1.01 -24.98 -11.40
C LYS A 50 0.68 -23.62 -10.78
N ALA A 51 -0.57 -23.17 -10.90
CA ALA A 51 -1.03 -21.90 -10.35
C ALA A 51 -0.96 -21.86 -8.83
N LYS A 52 -1.30 -22.95 -8.13
CA LYS A 52 -1.09 -23.07 -6.67
C LYS A 52 0.38 -22.87 -6.30
N SER A 53 1.28 -23.53 -7.02
CA SER A 53 2.73 -23.43 -6.77
C SER A 53 3.25 -22.01 -7.02
N LEU A 54 2.76 -21.34 -8.06
CA LEU A 54 3.11 -19.96 -8.37
C LEU A 54 2.49 -18.97 -7.37
N TYR A 55 1.24 -19.20 -6.95
CA TYR A 55 0.54 -18.39 -5.94
C TYR A 55 1.30 -18.37 -4.61
N VAL A 56 1.84 -19.51 -4.16
CA VAL A 56 2.63 -19.58 -2.93
C VAL A 56 3.83 -18.62 -2.99
N LYS A 57 4.55 -18.58 -4.12
CA LYS A 57 5.69 -17.68 -4.31
C LYS A 57 5.27 -16.21 -4.31
N LEU A 58 4.22 -15.89 -5.06
CA LEU A 58 3.70 -14.52 -5.15
C LEU A 58 3.16 -14.03 -3.80
N ARG A 59 2.48 -14.90 -3.05
CA ARG A 59 1.90 -14.58 -1.76
C ARG A 59 2.98 -14.40 -0.69
N PHE A 60 4.01 -15.23 -0.70
CA PHE A 60 5.17 -15.07 0.18
C PHE A 60 5.82 -13.70 -0.01
N GLN A 61 6.10 -13.30 -1.25
CA GLN A 61 6.66 -11.99 -1.53
C GLN A 61 5.72 -10.86 -1.06
N ALA A 62 4.42 -10.99 -1.32
CA ALA A 62 3.43 -10.00 -0.89
C ALA A 62 3.40 -9.83 0.64
N LEU A 63 3.50 -10.91 1.42
CA LEU A 63 3.54 -10.83 2.88
C LEU A 63 4.81 -10.14 3.38
N VAL A 64 5.97 -10.43 2.77
CA VAL A 64 7.23 -9.76 3.08
C VAL A 64 7.16 -8.26 2.75
N ASP A 65 6.55 -7.92 1.61
CA ASP A 65 6.38 -6.53 1.18
C ASP A 65 5.39 -5.79 2.09
N GLU A 66 4.28 -6.43 2.49
CA GLU A 66 3.30 -5.89 3.44
C GLU A 66 3.97 -5.54 4.78
N GLN A 67 4.76 -6.46 5.36
CA GLN A 67 5.56 -6.21 6.57
C GLN A 67 6.54 -5.04 6.39
N THR A 68 7.18 -4.95 5.21
CA THR A 68 8.15 -3.88 4.91
C THR A 68 7.46 -2.51 4.74
N ILE A 69 6.28 -2.49 4.14
CA ILE A 69 5.48 -1.28 3.92
C ILE A 69 4.90 -0.78 5.24
N GLU A 70 4.40 -1.68 6.10
CA GLU A 70 3.92 -1.35 7.45
C GLU A 70 5.01 -0.67 8.28
N CYS A 71 6.25 -1.17 8.23
CA CYS A 71 7.39 -0.50 8.86
C CYS A 71 7.71 0.89 8.26
N LYS A 72 7.35 1.15 7.00
CA LYS A 72 7.52 2.47 6.35
C LYS A 72 6.34 3.42 6.55
N GLN A 73 5.14 2.96 6.96
CA GLN A 73 3.98 3.83 7.19
C GLN A 73 4.05 4.60 8.53
N VAL A 74 5.08 4.34 9.35
CA VAL A 74 5.42 5.16 10.54
C VAL A 74 6.16 6.46 10.15
N GLN A 75 6.35 6.72 8.85
CA GLN A 75 6.67 8.05 8.34
C GLN A 75 5.42 8.60 7.64
N PRO A 76 4.98 9.85 7.95
CA PRO A 76 3.77 10.41 7.37
C PRO A 76 3.92 10.48 5.85
N LYS A 77 3.18 9.63 5.12
CA LYS A 77 2.98 9.79 3.69
C LYS A 77 2.20 11.08 3.49
N HIS A 78 2.91 12.16 3.17
CA HIS A 78 2.36 13.34 2.50
C HIS A 78 1.75 12.87 1.17
N LYS A 79 0.46 12.57 1.18
CA LYS A 79 -0.34 12.39 -0.03
C LYS A 79 -0.53 13.78 -0.62
N ASN A 80 0.31 14.11 -1.61
CA ASN A 80 -0.04 14.86 -2.80
C ASN A 80 -1.06 16.00 -2.56
N GLU A 81 -0.61 17.02 -1.86
CA GLU A 81 -1.23 18.34 -1.86
C GLU A 81 -1.01 18.97 -3.25
N SER A 82 -1.90 18.69 -4.20
CA SER A 82 -1.89 19.43 -5.48
C SER A 82 -3.27 19.44 -6.13
N HIS A 83 -4.31 19.86 -5.39
CA HIS A 83 -5.49 20.47 -6.02
C HIS A 83 -6.39 21.31 -5.09
N MET A 84 -5.89 21.90 -4.00
CA MET A 84 -6.75 22.75 -3.16
C MET A 84 -5.97 23.84 -2.40
N ALA A 85 -5.15 24.61 -3.11
CA ALA A 85 -4.49 25.80 -2.54
C ALA A 85 -4.48 27.00 -3.50
N THR A 86 -4.89 26.82 -4.76
CA THR A 86 -5.11 27.94 -5.70
C THR A 86 -6.48 28.59 -5.52
N ILE A 87 -7.48 27.85 -5.03
CA ILE A 87 -8.86 28.35 -4.94
C ILE A 87 -8.98 29.42 -3.83
N ASP A 88 -8.37 29.21 -2.66
CA ASP A 88 -8.44 30.16 -1.54
C ASP A 88 -7.81 31.52 -1.88
N SER A 89 -6.63 31.54 -2.53
CA SER A 89 -5.98 32.80 -2.91
C SER A 89 -6.79 33.59 -3.95
N VAL A 90 -7.50 32.92 -4.86
CA VAL A 90 -8.34 33.56 -5.88
C VAL A 90 -9.64 34.08 -5.26
N ILE A 91 -10.25 33.33 -4.34
CA ILE A 91 -11.46 33.77 -3.62
C ILE A 91 -11.14 35.00 -2.74
N ILE A 92 -10.05 34.98 -2.00
CA ILE A 92 -9.65 36.11 -1.13
C ILE A 92 -9.43 37.37 -1.97
N THR A 93 -8.75 37.28 -3.11
CA THR A 93 -8.52 38.44 -3.98
C THR A 93 -9.81 38.97 -4.61
N MET A 94 -10.76 38.10 -5.00
CA MET A 94 -12.07 38.53 -5.50
C MET A 94 -12.89 39.29 -4.46
N ILE A 95 -12.89 38.83 -3.20
CA ILE A 95 -13.61 39.50 -2.10
C ILE A 95 -13.05 40.90 -1.85
N ILE A 96 -11.72 41.05 -1.85
CA ILE A 96 -11.07 42.37 -1.65
C ILE A 96 -11.49 43.36 -2.75
N ILE A 97 -11.48 42.93 -4.02
CA ILE A 97 -11.89 43.78 -5.15
C ILE A 97 -13.34 44.23 -5.00
N LEU A 98 -14.25 43.33 -4.63
CA LEU A 98 -15.66 43.68 -4.41
C LEU A 98 -15.85 44.73 -3.31
N ILE A 99 -15.09 44.63 -2.20
CA ILE A 99 -15.15 45.62 -1.12
C ILE A 99 -14.68 47.00 -1.59
N PHE A 100 -13.57 47.08 -2.34
CA PHE A 100 -13.09 48.36 -2.86
C PHE A 100 -14.07 49.04 -3.81
N ILE A 101 -14.73 48.26 -4.67
CA ILE A 101 -15.78 48.78 -5.56
C ILE A 101 -16.95 49.34 -4.74
N ALA A 102 -17.43 48.58 -3.74
CA ALA A 102 -18.54 49.01 -2.90
C ALA A 102 -18.22 50.29 -2.09
N VAL A 103 -17.02 50.36 -1.50
CA VAL A 103 -16.57 51.55 -0.75
C VAL A 103 -16.38 52.75 -1.68
N GLY A 104 -15.85 52.55 -2.89
CA GLY A 104 -15.67 53.61 -3.87
C GLY A 104 -17.00 54.22 -4.33
N ILE A 105 -18.01 53.38 -4.60
CA ILE A 105 -19.36 53.85 -4.94
C ILE A 105 -19.98 54.62 -3.76
N PHE A 106 -19.79 54.14 -2.53
CA PHE A 106 -20.31 54.79 -1.32
C PHE A 106 -19.68 56.16 -1.07
N LEU A 107 -18.38 56.32 -1.32
CA LEU A 107 -17.70 57.61 -1.18
C LEU A 107 -18.06 58.62 -2.27
N MET A 108 -18.55 58.15 -3.42
CA MET A 108 -18.91 59.01 -4.56
C MET A 108 -20.40 59.37 -4.61
N SER A 109 -21.22 58.88 -3.66
CA SER A 109 -22.66 59.17 -3.54
C SER A 109 -22.98 60.25 -2.50
#